data_AF-A0A4R0EBB5-F1
#
_entry.id   AF-A0A4R0EBB5-F1
#
_cell.length_a   1.000
_cell.length_b   1.000
_cell.length_c   1.000
_cell.angle_alpha   90.00
_cell.angle_beta   90.00
_cell.angle_gamma   90.00
#
_symmetry.space_group_name_H-M   'P 1'
#
loop_
_entity.id
_entity.type
_entity.pdbx_description
1 polymer ?
#
loop_
_entity_poly.entity_id
_entity_poly.type
_entity_poly.pdbx_seq_one_letter_code
_entity_poly.pdbx_strand_id
1 'polypeptide(L)' 'MSEQNFAKLLNVSRQTLNKQLQYFIQEHIVEWSDSQIRIIDIHRLKQISQL' A
#
# COMPACT_ATOMS: atom_id res chain seq x y z
N MET A 1 -1.48 0.82 -12.28
CA MET A 1 -2.89 0.55 -11.90
C MET A 1 -3.41 1.80 -11.19
N SER A 2 -4.57 2.36 -11.55
CA SER A 2 -5.03 3.58 -10.87
C SER A 2 -5.33 3.34 -9.38
N GLU A 3 -5.12 4.35 -8.55
CA GLU A 3 -5.49 4.34 -7.12
C GLU A 3 -6.95 3.93 -6.90
N GLN A 4 -7.85 4.37 -7.78
CA GLN A 4 -9.26 4.03 -7.71
C GLN A 4 -9.52 2.54 -7.98
N ASN A 5 -8.78 1.94 -8.91
CA ASN A 5 -8.87 0.50 -9.15
C ASN A 5 -8.26 -0.29 -7.98
N PHE A 6 -7.21 0.23 -7.35
CA PHE A 6 -6.62 -0.41 -6.18
C PHE A 6 -7.56 -0.38 -4.96
N ALA A 7 -8.20 0.77 -4.71
CA ALA A 7 -9.19 0.92 -3.66
C ALA A 7 -10.36 -0.06 -3.86
N LYS A 8 -10.82 -0.22 -5.11
CA LYS A 8 -11.84 -1.22 -5.48
C LYS A 8 -11.39 -2.65 -5.21
N LEU A 9 -10.16 -3.01 -5.58
CA LEU A 9 -9.61 -4.36 -5.35
C LEU A 9 -9.57 -4.72 -3.87
N LEU A 10 -9.21 -3.76 -3.02
CA LEU A 10 -9.17 -3.95 -1.56
C LEU A 10 -10.53 -3.72 -0.89
N ASN A 11 -11.58 -3.45 -1.66
CA ASN A 11 -12.93 -3.12 -1.18
C ASN A 11 -12.96 -2.01 -0.10
N VAL A 12 -12.10 -0.99 -0.26
CA VAL A 12 -12.02 0.17 0.63
C VAL A 12 -12.23 1.47 -0.13
N SER A 13 -12.53 2.55 0.60
CA SER A 13 -12.55 3.89 0.03
C SER A 13 -11.14 4.36 -0.36
N ARG A 14 -11.02 5.31 -1.30
CA ARG A 14 -9.74 5.96 -1.63
C ARG A 14 -9.09 6.64 -0.42
N GLN A 15 -9.88 7.25 0.44
CA GLN A 15 -9.37 7.92 1.65
C GLN A 15 -8.78 6.91 2.63
N THR A 16 -9.47 5.78 2.83
CA THR A 16 -8.99 4.67 3.66
C THR A 16 -7.71 4.08 3.08
N LEU A 17 -7.69 3.82 1.76
CA LEU A 17 -6.52 3.34 1.04
C LEU A 17 -5.33 4.27 1.25
N ASN A 18 -5.49 5.58 1.01
CA ASN A 18 -4.40 6.53 1.17
C ASN A 18 -3.88 6.56 2.59
N LYS A 19 -4.76 6.57 3.59
CA LYS A 19 -4.33 6.54 5.00
C LYS A 19 -3.52 5.29 5.33
N GLN A 20 -3.96 4.12 4.86
CA GLN A 20 -3.25 2.86 5.06
C GLN A 20 -1.93 2.85 4.29
N LEU A 21 -1.92 3.32 3.05
CA LEU A 21 -0.70 3.32 2.23
C LEU A 21 0.36 4.29 2.76
N GLN A 22 -0.06 5.43 3.31
CA GLN A 22 0.86 6.38 3.93
C GLN A 22 1.67 5.75 5.06
N TYR A 23 1.07 4.85 5.85
CA TYR A 23 1.81 4.08 6.85
C TYR A 23 2.92 3.23 6.20
N PHE A 24 2.58 2.45 5.18
CA PHE A 24 3.58 1.61 4.49
C PHE A 24 4.66 2.43 3.76
N ILE A 25 4.34 3.62 3.27
CA ILE A 25 5.29 4.55 2.65
C ILE A 25 6.24 5.13 3.70
N GLN A 26 5.71 5.64 4.82
CA GLN A 26 6.51 6.22 5.91
C GLN A 26 7.45 5.20 6.52
N GLU A 27 7.00 3.96 6.62
CA GLU A 27 7.79 2.83 7.13
C GLU A 27 8.77 2.26 6.08
N HIS A 28 8.89 2.88 4.90
CA HIS A 28 9.75 2.43 3.80
C HIS A 28 9.50 0.97 3.38
N ILE A 29 8.26 0.49 3.52
CA ILE A 29 7.86 -0.87 3.15
C ILE A 29 7.44 -0.90 1.68
N VAL A 30 6.73 0.14 1.23
CA VAL A 30 6.32 0.31 -0.16
C VAL A 30 6.64 1.71 -0.65
N GLU A 31 6.81 1.82 -1.96
CA GLU A 31 6.97 3.08 -2.66
C GLU A 31 5.79 3.27 -3.61
N TRP A 32 5.25 4.49 -3.66
CA TRP A 32 4.28 4.89 -4.68
C TRP A 32 4.96 5.81 -5.69
N SER A 33 5.09 5.35 -6.94
CA SER A 33 5.49 6.18 -8.08
C SER A 33 4.64 5.86 -9.31
N ASP A 34 4.31 6.85 -10.13
CA ASP A 34 3.68 6.66 -11.46
C ASP A 34 2.45 5.71 -11.47
N SER A 35 1.59 5.79 -10.46
CA SER A 35 0.44 4.87 -10.30
C SER A 35 0.82 3.39 -10.19
N GLN A 36 2.00 3.12 -9.63
CA GLN A 36 2.51 1.80 -9.29
C GLN A 36 2.94 1.79 -7.82
N ILE A 37 2.67 0.66 -7.17
CA ILE A 37 3.16 0.40 -5.82
C ILE A 37 4.26 -0.63 -5.96
N ARG A 38 5.46 -0.29 -5.47
CA ARG A 38 6.62 -1.18 -5.43
C ARG A 38 6.86 -1.60 -4.00
N ILE A 39 7.11 -2.88 -3.78
CA ILE A 39 7.50 -3.39 -2.46
C ILE A 39 9.01 -3.17 -2.33
N ILE A 40 9.41 -2.40 -1.33
CA ILE A 40 10.82 -2.10 -1.02
C ILE A 40 11.34 -3.09 0.02
N ASP A 41 10.51 -3.43 1.02
CA ASP A 41 10.85 -4.38 2.07
C ASP A 41 9.79 -5.49 2.18
N ILE A 42 10.06 -6.59 1.48
CA ILE A 42 9.20 -7.78 1.51
C ILE A 42 9.25 -8.52 2.84
N HIS A 43 10.35 -8.41 3.60
CA HIS A 43 10.48 -9.11 4.88
C HIS A 43 9.58 -8.46 5.93
N ARG A 44 9.62 -7.13 6.01
CA ARG A 44 8.77 -6.35 6.90
C ARG A 44 7.30 -6.48 6.53
N LEU A 45 6.97 -6.49 5.23
CA LEU A 45 5.60 -6.73 4.78
C LEU A 45 5.07 -8.11 5.21
N LYS A 46 5.90 -9.16 5.11
CA LYS A 46 5.54 -10.51 5.58
C LYS A 46 5.32 -10.57 7.09
N GLN A 47 6.15 -9.90 7.88
CA GLN A 47 5.98 -9.83 9.34
C GLN A 47 4.65 -9.19 9.72
N ILE A 48 4.27 -8.10 9.05
CA ILE A 48 2.97 -7.43 9.29
C ILE A 48 1.81 -8.33 8.89
N SER A 49 1.92 -9.10 7.82
CA SER A 49 0.85 -10.00 7.37
C SER A 49 0.61 -11.20 8.30
N GLN A 50 1.54 -11.48 9.21
CA GLN A 50 1.43 -12.55 10.21
C GLN A 50 0.87 -12.07 11.55
N LEU A 51 0.62 -10.76 11.69
CA LEU A 51 -0.10 -10.15 12.82
C LEU A 51 -1.61 -10.23 12.60
#